data_AF-A0A0B6Z0L4-F1
#
_entry.id   AF-A0A0B6Z0L4-F1
#
_cell.length_a   1.000
_cell.length_b   1.000
_cell.length_c   1.000
_cell.angle_alpha   90.00
_cell.angle_beta   90.00
_cell.angle_gamma   90.00
#
_symmetry.space_group_name_H-M   'P 1'
#
loop_
_entity.id
_entity.type
_entity.pdbx_description
1 polymer ?
#
loop_
_entity_poly.entity_id
_entity_poly.type
_entity_poly.pdbx_seq_one_letter_code
_entity_poly.pdbx_strand_id
1 'polypeptide(L)'
;RNYIICREITSSNTSHWWHNGQSATLKGIEELVLRLNIQVGNLCQFLPQEKVADFARMSQQDLLENTEKSVGRTDLYENHQLLKAARQTARHIEQDVNKLQKDLDQEKQKNARLEQDVQSYKDRKKFMEKVEILKMKKPWLEYEILRVQYDRVHAEKEKKHEALKKEMKQIAPIESQHNALKGHKNELDKITREMSQKIQVKAKDLKEHGNHMLSANDKIDEAKSEFDSKLKEEESRKKKLNDLKEQLKALENSLEQMEKSDSDIIVKKLEKLNDDLRNVSHQMTTVQSSGERLHREISMSKTEIKDFESHIQRIRDVN
;
A
#
# COMPACT_ATOMS: atom_id res chain seq x y z
N ARG A 1 97.87 -100.09 47.75
CA ARG A 1 97.39 -101.50 47.76
C ARG A 1 96.80 -101.78 46.38
N ASN A 2 97.17 -102.88 45.75
CA ASN A 2 96.63 -103.24 44.44
C ASN A 2 95.27 -103.93 44.61
N TYR A 3 94.34 -103.68 43.70
CA TYR A 3 93.05 -104.38 43.64
C TYR A 3 93.20 -105.59 42.70
N ILE A 4 92.97 -106.80 43.20
CA ILE A 4 93.03 -108.03 42.40
C ILE A 4 91.59 -108.47 42.13
N ILE A 5 91.18 -108.38 40.87
CA ILE A 5 89.87 -108.83 40.39
C ILE A 5 90.09 -110.08 39.55
N CYS A 6 89.43 -111.18 39.90
CA CYS A 6 89.44 -112.41 39.13
C CYS A 6 88.02 -112.72 38.64
N ARG A 7 87.90 -113.12 37.38
CA ARG A 7 86.67 -113.67 36.80
C ARG A 7 86.98 -115.06 36.27
N GLU A 8 86.25 -116.06 36.77
CA GLU A 8 86.30 -117.43 36.26
C GLU A 8 85.05 -117.66 35.42
N ILE A 9 85.26 -118.04 34.17
CA ILE A 9 84.21 -118.38 33.23
C ILE A 9 84.30 -119.88 33.00
N THR A 10 83.23 -120.60 33.30
CA THR A 10 83.17 -122.06 33.15
C THR A 10 82.55 -122.44 31.82
N SER A 11 82.77 -123.69 31.38
CA SER A 11 82.14 -124.25 30.18
C SER A 11 80.61 -124.37 30.30
N SER A 12 80.04 -124.30 31.51
CA SER A 12 78.60 -124.20 31.74
C SER A 12 78.05 -122.78 31.59
N ASN A 13 78.86 -121.86 31.04
CA ASN A 13 78.52 -120.46 30.83
C ASN A 13 78.17 -119.70 32.12
N THR A 14 78.67 -120.17 33.27
CA THR A 14 78.56 -119.46 34.54
C THR A 14 79.80 -118.61 34.78
N SER A 15 79.60 -117.44 35.39
CA SER A 15 80.68 -116.51 35.74
C SER A 15 80.73 -116.33 37.24
N HIS A 16 81.89 -116.59 37.83
CA HIS A 16 82.17 -116.35 39.23
C HIS A 16 83.18 -115.20 39.34
N TRP A 17 83.01 -114.35 40.36
CA TRP A 17 83.83 -113.15 40.55
C TRP A 17 84.49 -113.18 41.93
N TRP A 18 85.73 -112.74 41.98
CA TRP A 18 86.47 -112.58 43.23
C TRP A 18 87.15 -111.22 43.29
N HIS A 19 87.18 -110.65 44.49
CA HIS A 19 87.92 -109.45 44.83
C HIS A 19 88.89 -109.79 45.97
N ASN A 20 90.20 -109.65 45.72
CA ASN A 20 91.27 -109.97 46.67
C ASN A 20 91.14 -111.37 47.30
N GLY A 21 90.74 -112.36 46.52
CA GLY A 21 90.57 -113.76 46.95
C GLY A 21 89.22 -114.07 47.62
N GLN A 22 88.34 -113.09 47.84
CA GLN A 22 87.00 -113.30 48.38
C GLN A 22 85.95 -113.30 47.27
N SER A 23 84.94 -114.17 47.38
CA SER A 23 83.80 -114.22 46.44
C SER A 23 83.06 -112.89 46.43
N ALA A 24 82.79 -112.36 45.24
CA ALA A 24 82.13 -111.08 45.02
C ALA A 24 81.00 -111.23 43.99
N THR A 25 80.05 -110.30 44.01
CA THR A 25 79.01 -110.20 42.98
C THR A 25 79.50 -109.31 41.85
N LEU A 26 78.95 -109.48 40.64
CA LEU A 26 79.20 -108.57 39.51
C LEU A 26 78.96 -107.12 39.90
N LYS A 27 77.82 -106.83 40.57
CA LYS A 27 77.48 -105.49 41.05
C LYS A 27 78.53 -104.92 42.00
N GLY A 28 79.08 -105.73 42.92
CA GLY A 28 80.15 -105.29 43.82
C GLY A 28 81.46 -104.98 43.09
N ILE A 29 81.77 -105.72 42.01
CA ILE A 29 82.90 -105.42 41.13
C ILE A 29 82.64 -104.14 40.32
N GLU A 30 81.44 -103.94 39.78
CA GLU A 30 81.05 -102.73 39.05
C GLU A 30 81.14 -101.47 39.93
N GLU A 31 80.68 -101.53 41.18
CA GLU A 31 80.80 -100.43 42.14
C GLU A 31 82.27 -100.13 42.50
N LEU A 32 83.13 -101.15 42.58
CA LEU A 32 84.57 -100.99 42.80
C LEU A 32 85.25 -100.33 41.59
N VAL A 33 84.94 -100.81 40.39
CA VAL A 33 85.44 -100.29 39.11
C VAL A 33 85.01 -98.83 38.91
N LEU A 34 83.76 -98.50 39.23
CA LEU A 34 83.23 -97.14 39.24
C LEU A 34 83.99 -96.25 40.23
N ARG A 35 84.26 -96.73 41.44
CA ARG A 35 85.02 -95.99 42.47
C ARG A 35 86.46 -95.70 42.07
N LEU A 36 87.05 -96.55 41.22
CA LEU A 36 88.37 -96.35 40.66
C LEU A 36 88.37 -95.45 39.41
N ASN A 37 87.21 -94.86 39.07
CA ASN A 37 86.99 -94.06 37.85
C ASN A 37 87.34 -94.84 36.57
N ILE A 38 87.09 -96.15 36.55
CA ILE A 38 87.25 -96.99 35.37
C ILE A 38 85.87 -97.18 34.75
N GLN A 39 85.66 -96.68 33.54
CA GLN A 39 84.40 -96.74 32.81
C GLN A 39 84.54 -97.66 31.60
N VAL A 40 84.30 -98.95 31.81
CA VAL A 40 84.43 -99.99 30.76
C VAL A 40 83.51 -99.72 29.56
N GLY A 41 82.37 -99.04 29.77
CA GLY A 41 81.43 -98.68 28.71
C GLY A 41 81.74 -97.38 27.96
N ASN A 42 82.74 -96.60 28.38
CA ASN A 42 83.05 -95.32 27.75
C ASN A 42 84.08 -95.51 26.62
N LEU A 43 83.66 -95.17 25.38
CA LEU A 43 84.48 -95.31 24.18
C LEU A 43 85.78 -94.47 24.22
N CYS A 44 85.82 -93.42 25.04
CA CYS A 44 87.01 -92.57 25.19
C CYS A 44 88.09 -93.18 26.10
N GLN A 45 87.74 -94.16 26.95
CA GLN A 45 88.68 -94.86 27.83
C GLN A 45 89.02 -96.26 27.32
N PHE A 46 88.04 -96.94 26.72
CA PHE A 46 88.21 -98.23 26.07
C PHE A 46 87.65 -98.15 24.65
N LEU A 47 88.49 -98.46 23.66
CA LEU A 47 88.09 -98.43 22.26
C LEU A 47 88.08 -99.87 21.69
N PRO A 48 86.95 -100.59 21.74
CA PRO A 48 86.82 -101.88 21.08
C PRO A 48 87.00 -101.73 19.56
N GLN A 49 87.71 -102.67 18.93
CA GLN A 49 87.97 -102.66 17.50
C GLN A 49 86.68 -102.56 16.66
N GLU A 50 85.60 -103.21 17.12
CA GLU A 50 84.28 -103.20 16.46
C GLU A 50 83.53 -101.87 16.62
N LYS A 51 83.89 -101.04 17.62
CA LYS A 51 83.20 -99.77 17.95
C LYS A 51 83.98 -98.51 17.57
N VAL A 52 85.09 -98.64 16.83
CA VAL A 52 85.91 -97.51 16.38
C VAL A 52 85.10 -96.55 15.49
N ALA A 53 84.20 -97.08 14.66
CA ALA A 53 83.32 -96.28 13.81
C ALA A 53 82.29 -95.46 14.60
N ASP A 54 81.89 -95.95 15.78
CA ASP A 54 80.93 -95.24 16.64
C ASP A 54 81.60 -94.06 17.33
N PHE A 55 82.86 -94.22 17.77
CA PHE A 55 83.68 -93.11 18.28
C PHE A 55 83.84 -91.99 17.24
N ALA A 56 84.13 -92.34 15.98
CA ALA A 56 84.26 -91.36 14.90
C ALA A 56 82.94 -90.63 14.55
N ARG A 57 81.79 -91.20 14.92
CA ARG A 57 80.46 -90.61 14.69
C ARG A 57 79.97 -89.74 15.86
N MET A 58 80.65 -89.75 17.00
CA MET A 58 80.30 -88.92 18.15
C MET A 58 80.45 -87.44 17.82
N SER A 59 79.51 -86.61 18.28
CA SER A 59 79.64 -85.17 18.12
C SER A 59 80.75 -84.63 19.04
N GLN A 60 81.26 -83.43 18.76
CA GLN A 60 82.23 -82.78 19.64
C GLN A 60 81.71 -82.58 21.07
N GLN A 61 80.39 -82.40 21.24
CA GLN A 61 79.76 -82.27 22.55
C GLN A 61 79.72 -83.62 23.28
N ASP A 62 79.40 -84.71 22.56
CA ASP A 62 79.41 -86.05 23.12
C ASP A 62 80.83 -86.47 23.49
N LEU A 63 81.82 -86.16 22.65
CA LEU A 63 83.24 -86.41 22.95
C LEU A 63 83.68 -85.65 24.20
N LEU A 64 83.26 -84.40 24.36
CA LEU A 64 83.55 -83.61 25.57
C LEU A 64 82.93 -84.26 26.80
N GLU A 65 81.63 -84.60 26.78
CA GLU A 65 80.97 -85.22 27.93
C GLU A 65 81.58 -86.59 28.30
N ASN A 66 81.94 -87.40 27.30
CA ASN A 66 82.56 -88.70 27.54
C ASN A 66 84.00 -88.54 28.05
N THR A 67 84.72 -87.52 27.58
CA THR A 67 86.05 -87.18 28.11
C THR A 67 85.98 -86.69 29.55
N GLU A 68 85.02 -85.84 29.89
CA GLU A 68 84.77 -85.37 31.26
C GLU A 68 84.43 -86.53 32.20
N LYS A 69 83.64 -87.49 31.74
CA LYS A 69 83.30 -88.71 32.51
C LYS A 69 84.51 -89.63 32.73
N SER A 70 85.41 -89.75 31.75
CA SER A 70 86.55 -90.69 31.81
C SER A 70 87.81 -90.13 32.46
N VAL A 71 88.14 -88.88 32.17
CA VAL A 71 89.43 -88.26 32.54
C VAL A 71 89.23 -87.12 33.55
N GLY A 72 88.03 -86.55 33.60
CA GLY A 72 87.70 -85.47 34.52
C GLY A 72 87.72 -85.91 35.98
N ARG A 73 87.82 -84.91 36.87
CA ARG A 73 87.51 -85.10 38.28
C ARG A 73 86.04 -85.51 38.42
N THR A 74 85.70 -86.25 39.48
CA THR A 74 84.36 -86.82 39.68
C THR A 74 83.24 -85.76 39.65
N ASP A 75 83.55 -84.50 39.97
CA ASP A 75 82.64 -83.35 39.98
C ASP A 75 82.54 -82.60 38.63
N LEU A 76 83.46 -82.82 37.68
CA LEU A 76 83.55 -82.00 36.47
C LEU A 76 82.32 -82.14 35.57
N TYR A 77 81.90 -83.39 35.31
CA TYR A 77 80.71 -83.67 34.52
C TYR A 77 79.43 -83.15 35.21
N GLU A 78 79.31 -83.34 36.52
CA GLU A 78 78.18 -82.86 37.31
C GLU A 78 78.08 -81.33 37.25
N ASN A 79 79.20 -80.64 37.45
CA ASN A 79 79.29 -79.19 37.34
C ASN A 79 78.93 -78.69 35.93
N HIS A 80 79.37 -79.38 34.88
CA HIS A 80 79.02 -79.03 33.50
C HIS A 80 77.50 -79.20 33.25
N GLN A 81 76.88 -80.27 33.74
CA GLN A 81 75.43 -80.46 33.63
C GLN A 81 74.66 -79.39 34.41
N LEU A 82 75.10 -79.04 35.62
CA LEU A 82 74.54 -77.94 36.39
C LEU A 82 74.65 -76.60 35.65
N LEU A 83 75.79 -76.34 35.01
CA LEU A 83 75.98 -75.13 34.22
C LEU A 83 75.06 -75.07 33.00
N LYS A 84 74.86 -76.19 32.29
CA LYS A 84 73.90 -76.29 31.18
C LYS A 84 72.48 -75.97 31.65
N ALA A 85 72.06 -76.59 32.76
CA ALA A 85 70.74 -76.33 33.35
C ALA A 85 70.59 -74.86 33.77
N ALA A 86 71.58 -74.31 34.47
CA ALA A 86 71.57 -72.90 34.89
C ALA A 86 71.50 -71.94 33.68
N ARG A 87 72.20 -72.24 32.58
CA ARG A 87 72.13 -71.41 31.36
C ARG A 87 70.77 -71.48 30.69
N GLN A 88 70.12 -72.65 30.67
CA GLN A 88 68.75 -72.79 30.16
C GLN A 88 67.76 -71.98 30.99
N THR A 89 67.84 -72.06 32.32
CA THR A 89 67.02 -71.26 33.23
C THR A 89 67.26 -69.76 33.05
N ALA A 90 68.52 -69.33 32.99
CA ALA A 90 68.86 -67.93 32.77
C ALA A 90 68.28 -67.42 31.44
N ARG A 91 68.38 -68.20 30.36
CA ARG A 91 67.80 -67.84 29.05
C ARG A 91 66.28 -67.70 29.11
N HIS A 92 65.60 -68.57 29.86
CA HIS A 92 64.15 -68.48 30.04
C HIS A 92 63.77 -67.19 30.78
N ILE A 93 64.46 -66.88 31.88
CA ILE A 93 64.26 -65.64 32.65
C ILE A 93 64.56 -64.41 31.78
N GLU A 94 65.65 -64.40 31.02
CA GLU A 94 65.98 -63.31 30.08
C GLU A 94 64.86 -63.09 29.05
N GLN A 95 64.25 -64.16 28.52
CA GLN A 95 63.12 -64.05 27.61
C GLN A 95 61.89 -63.45 28.28
N ASP A 96 61.58 -63.85 29.51
CA ASP A 96 60.41 -63.38 30.23
C ASP A 96 60.57 -61.93 30.69
N VAL A 97 61.77 -61.52 31.13
CA VAL A 97 62.09 -60.11 31.39
C VAL A 97 61.89 -59.27 30.13
N ASN A 98 62.36 -59.74 28.98
CA ASN A 98 62.17 -59.03 27.71
C ASN A 98 60.70 -58.92 27.29
N LYS A 99 59.88 -59.94 27.57
CA LYS A 99 58.42 -59.87 27.34
C LYS A 99 57.76 -58.86 28.29
N LEU A 100 58.02 -58.99 29.59
CA LEU A 100 57.48 -58.09 30.61
C LEU A 100 57.87 -56.63 30.35
N GLN A 101 59.09 -56.38 29.89
CA GLN A 101 59.53 -55.03 29.52
C GLN A 101 58.72 -54.47 28.34
N LYS A 102 58.49 -55.29 27.30
CA LYS A 102 57.65 -54.89 26.16
C LYS A 102 56.21 -54.61 26.57
N ASP A 103 55.64 -55.47 27.42
CA ASP A 103 54.28 -55.32 27.93
C ASP A 103 54.16 -54.05 28.79
N LEU A 104 55.15 -53.79 29.66
CA LEU A 104 55.22 -52.57 30.45
C LEU A 104 55.26 -51.32 29.57
N ASP A 105 56.06 -51.32 28.51
CA ASP A 105 56.17 -50.18 27.60
C ASP A 105 54.87 -49.96 26.82
N GLN A 106 54.17 -51.04 26.43
CA GLN A 106 52.83 -50.94 25.82
C GLN A 106 51.80 -50.34 26.79
N GLU A 107 51.76 -50.81 28.05
CA GLU A 107 50.85 -50.28 29.06
C GLU A 107 51.15 -48.82 29.42
N LYS A 108 52.43 -48.43 29.49
CA LYS A 108 52.83 -47.03 29.65
C LYS A 108 52.32 -46.15 28.51
N GLN A 109 52.44 -46.61 27.27
CA GLN A 109 51.93 -45.87 26.11
C GLN A 109 50.39 -45.76 26.13
N LYS A 110 49.69 -46.84 26.51
CA LYS A 110 48.22 -46.80 26.69
C LYS A 110 47.83 -45.80 27.78
N ASN A 111 48.50 -45.84 28.93
CA ASN A 111 48.23 -44.92 30.02
C ASN A 111 48.46 -43.45 29.61
N ALA A 112 49.56 -43.14 28.91
CA ALA A 112 49.81 -41.79 28.42
C ALA A 112 48.71 -41.26 27.47
N ARG A 113 48.15 -42.13 26.61
CA ARG A 113 47.01 -41.78 25.75
C ARG A 113 45.75 -41.53 26.58
N LEU A 114 45.46 -42.40 27.54
CA LEU A 114 44.31 -42.26 28.43
C LEU A 114 44.41 -41.00 29.30
N GLU A 115 45.59 -40.63 29.77
CA GLU A 115 45.81 -39.40 30.52
C GLU A 115 45.42 -38.15 29.69
N GLN A 116 45.77 -38.14 28.40
CA GLN A 116 45.36 -37.07 27.49
C GLN A 116 43.84 -37.03 27.30
N ASP A 117 43.19 -38.18 27.15
CA ASP A 117 41.73 -38.27 27.00
C ASP A 117 41.02 -37.80 28.28
N VAL A 118 41.52 -38.20 29.45
CA VAL A 118 41.00 -37.77 30.75
C VAL A 118 41.15 -36.25 30.92
N GLN A 119 42.29 -35.68 30.54
CA GLN A 119 42.50 -34.24 30.59
C GLN A 119 41.52 -33.50 29.66
N SER A 120 41.37 -33.98 28.43
CA SER A 120 40.42 -33.43 27.46
C SER A 120 38.97 -33.50 27.97
N TYR A 121 38.60 -34.59 28.63
CA TYR A 121 37.30 -34.75 29.28
C TYR A 121 37.08 -33.75 30.42
N LYS A 122 38.08 -33.56 31.29
CA LYS A 122 38.03 -32.58 32.38
C LYS A 122 37.85 -31.16 31.85
N ASP A 123 38.59 -30.80 30.80
CA ASP A 123 38.50 -29.46 30.21
C ASP A 123 37.15 -29.25 29.51
N ARG A 124 36.66 -30.28 28.79
CA ARG A 124 35.29 -30.27 28.23
C ARG A 124 34.25 -30.05 29.33
N LYS A 125 34.36 -30.74 30.47
CA LYS A 125 33.41 -30.57 31.58
C LYS A 125 33.42 -29.14 32.13
N LYS A 126 34.60 -28.54 32.34
CA LYS A 126 34.73 -27.12 32.75
C LYS A 126 34.09 -26.16 31.74
N PHE A 127 34.31 -26.38 30.45
CA PHE A 127 33.70 -25.55 29.41
C PHE A 127 32.18 -25.71 29.38
N MET A 128 31.66 -26.91 29.56
CA MET A 128 30.21 -27.15 29.64
C MET A 128 29.58 -26.43 30.83
N GLU A 129 30.19 -26.49 32.02
CA GLU A 129 29.74 -25.74 33.20
C GLU A 129 29.71 -24.23 32.92
N LYS A 130 30.77 -23.69 32.27
CA LYS A 130 30.81 -22.28 31.86
C LYS A 130 29.73 -21.93 30.85
N VAL A 131 29.46 -22.80 29.88
CA VAL A 131 28.41 -22.61 28.88
C VAL A 131 27.04 -22.56 29.54
N GLU A 132 26.75 -23.43 30.50
CA GLU A 132 25.47 -23.40 31.24
C GLU A 132 25.30 -22.09 32.01
N ILE A 133 26.34 -21.64 32.72
CA ILE A 133 26.31 -20.34 33.40
C ILE A 133 26.05 -19.19 32.40
N LEU A 134 26.72 -19.21 31.24
CA LEU A 134 26.53 -18.18 30.21
C LEU A 134 25.13 -18.22 29.59
N LYS A 135 24.55 -19.41 29.38
CA LYS A 135 23.17 -19.56 28.92
C LYS A 135 22.18 -18.96 29.91
N MET A 136 22.39 -19.14 31.22
CA MET A 136 21.55 -18.50 32.25
C MET A 136 21.77 -16.99 32.30
N LYS A 137 23.01 -16.52 32.12
CA LYS A 137 23.35 -15.10 32.19
C LYS A 137 22.86 -14.31 30.97
N LYS A 138 22.74 -14.94 29.80
CA LYS A 138 22.32 -14.26 28.56
C LYS A 138 20.94 -13.60 28.68
N PRO A 139 19.84 -14.30 29.06
CA PRO A 139 18.54 -13.68 29.26
C PRO A 139 18.54 -12.59 30.33
N TRP A 140 19.35 -12.74 31.38
CA TRP A 140 19.47 -11.74 32.42
C TRP A 140 20.09 -10.44 31.89
N LEU A 141 21.11 -10.54 31.04
CA LEU A 141 21.70 -9.39 30.37
C LEU A 141 20.72 -8.73 29.38
N GLU A 142 20.00 -9.54 28.60
CA GLU A 142 18.95 -9.04 27.68
C GLU A 142 17.85 -8.30 28.44
N TYR A 143 17.39 -8.85 29.57
CA TYR A 143 16.45 -8.21 30.47
C TYR A 143 16.99 -6.89 31.02
N GLU A 144 18.23 -6.86 31.52
CA GLU A 144 18.81 -5.66 32.11
C GLU A 144 18.95 -4.53 31.07
N ILE A 145 19.34 -4.85 29.84
CA ILE A 145 19.38 -3.89 28.73
C ILE A 145 17.98 -3.33 28.46
N LEU A 146 16.97 -4.19 28.33
CA LEU A 146 15.59 -3.79 28.07
C LEU A 146 15.00 -2.98 29.23
N ARG A 147 15.31 -3.35 30.47
CA ARG A 147 14.87 -2.66 31.67
C ARG A 147 15.42 -1.24 31.72
N VAL A 148 16.73 -1.05 31.47
CA VAL A 148 17.34 0.30 31.42
C VAL A 148 16.68 1.17 30.34
N GLN A 149 16.38 0.60 29.18
CA GLN A 149 15.67 1.31 28.12
C GLN A 149 14.23 1.66 28.52
N TYR A 150 13.50 0.70 29.12
CA TYR A 150 12.16 0.90 29.62
C TYR A 150 12.13 2.01 30.68
N ASP A 151 13.00 1.95 31.69
CA ASP A 151 13.06 2.93 32.77
C ASP A 151 13.32 4.34 32.22
N ARG A 152 14.22 4.46 31.23
CA ARG A 152 14.47 5.74 30.54
C ARG A 152 13.23 6.26 29.81
N VAL A 153 12.60 5.44 28.97
CA VAL A 153 11.43 5.86 28.19
C VAL A 153 10.23 6.13 29.10
N HIS A 154 10.05 5.35 30.15
CA HIS A 154 9.03 5.55 31.16
C HIS A 154 9.23 6.89 31.88
N ALA A 155 10.45 7.22 32.29
CA ALA A 155 10.75 8.52 32.89
C ALA A 155 10.48 9.70 31.93
N GLU A 156 10.79 9.56 30.64
CA GLU A 156 10.46 10.57 29.63
C GLU A 156 8.94 10.70 29.41
N LYS A 157 8.21 9.58 29.39
CA LYS A 157 6.75 9.55 29.29
C LYS A 157 6.11 10.26 30.48
N GLU A 158 6.51 9.95 31.71
CA GLU A 158 5.97 10.60 32.90
C GLU A 158 6.23 12.11 32.90
N LYS A 159 7.43 12.55 32.50
CA LYS A 159 7.74 13.98 32.33
C LYS A 159 6.80 14.66 31.32
N LYS A 160 6.58 14.05 30.15
CA LYS A 160 5.67 14.58 29.14
C LYS A 160 4.21 14.54 29.58
N HIS A 161 3.81 13.50 30.31
CA HIS A 161 2.45 13.40 30.84
C HIS A 161 2.19 14.51 31.88
N GLU A 162 3.15 14.77 32.77
CA GLU A 162 3.06 15.86 33.74
C GLU A 162 3.01 17.23 33.05
N ALA A 163 3.80 17.43 31.99
CA ALA A 163 3.76 18.64 31.16
C ALA A 163 2.40 18.81 30.45
N LEU A 164 1.87 17.75 29.82
CA LEU A 164 0.56 17.77 29.19
C LEU A 164 -0.54 18.09 30.20
N LYS A 165 -0.48 17.50 31.40
CA LYS A 165 -1.45 17.77 32.47
C LYS A 165 -1.40 19.23 32.92
N LYS A 166 -0.22 19.86 32.95
CA LYS A 166 -0.08 21.30 33.22
C LYS A 166 -0.68 22.15 32.10
N GLU A 167 -0.38 21.84 30.85
CA GLU A 167 -0.93 22.56 29.69
C GLU A 167 -2.46 22.41 29.59
N MET A 168 -3.00 21.21 29.78
CA MET A 168 -4.46 20.99 29.80
C MET A 168 -5.15 21.79 30.90
N LYS A 169 -4.52 21.93 32.08
CA LYS A 169 -5.04 22.81 33.14
C LYS A 169 -5.05 24.29 32.73
N GLN A 170 -4.10 24.73 31.89
CA GLN A 170 -4.09 26.09 31.36
C GLN A 170 -5.07 26.30 30.20
N ILE A 171 -5.30 25.27 29.39
CA ILE A 171 -6.27 25.32 28.29
C ILE A 171 -7.71 25.25 28.80
N ALA A 172 -7.99 24.52 29.88
CA ALA A 172 -9.33 24.38 30.46
C ALA A 172 -10.11 25.71 30.63
N PRO A 173 -9.53 26.80 31.20
CA PRO A 173 -10.22 28.09 31.28
C PRO A 173 -10.42 28.75 29.91
N ILE A 174 -9.46 28.62 28.99
CA ILE A 174 -9.56 29.15 27.62
C ILE A 174 -10.67 28.42 26.85
N GLU A 175 -10.76 27.10 26.99
CA GLU A 175 -11.78 26.27 26.34
C GLU A 175 -13.18 26.56 26.91
N SER A 176 -13.28 26.79 28.23
CA SER A 176 -14.51 27.27 28.86
C SER A 176 -14.94 28.64 28.31
N GLN A 177 -14.02 29.60 28.21
CA GLN A 177 -14.29 30.92 27.62
C GLN A 177 -14.65 30.83 26.14
N HIS A 178 -13.95 30.01 25.37
CA HIS A 178 -14.23 29.78 23.95
C HIS A 178 -15.62 29.16 23.76
N ASN A 179 -16.01 28.19 24.60
CA ASN A 179 -17.35 27.60 24.55
C ASN A 179 -18.44 28.60 24.95
N ALA A 180 -18.20 29.46 25.94
CA ALA A 180 -19.10 30.55 26.30
C ALA A 180 -19.26 31.57 25.16
N LEU A 181 -18.15 32.00 24.55
CA LEU A 181 -18.15 32.89 23.39
C LEU A 181 -18.82 32.26 22.16
N LYS A 182 -18.64 30.96 21.94
CA LYS A 182 -19.34 30.21 20.88
C LYS A 182 -20.85 30.17 21.15
N GLY A 183 -21.25 29.99 22.41
CA GLY A 183 -22.65 30.12 22.84
C GLY A 183 -23.22 31.51 22.53
N HIS A 184 -22.50 32.57 22.89
CA HIS A 184 -22.90 33.95 22.59
C HIS A 184 -22.94 34.23 21.08
N LYS A 185 -21.98 33.74 20.30
CA LYS A 185 -22.00 33.86 18.84
C LYS A 185 -23.23 33.18 18.23
N ASN A 186 -23.54 31.96 18.66
CA ASN A 186 -24.71 31.24 18.17
C ASN A 186 -26.01 31.99 18.50
N GLU A 187 -26.10 32.59 19.69
CA GLU A 187 -27.27 33.41 20.08
C GLU A 187 -27.36 34.68 19.24
N LEU A 188 -26.23 35.38 19.03
CA LEU A 188 -26.19 36.55 18.15
C LEU A 188 -26.52 36.20 16.70
N ASP A 189 -26.05 35.07 16.17
CA ASP A 189 -26.40 34.59 14.83
C ASP A 189 -27.90 34.29 14.73
N LYS A 190 -28.51 33.73 15.78
CA LYS A 190 -29.96 33.51 15.85
C LYS A 190 -30.73 34.83 15.85
N ILE A 191 -30.35 35.77 16.71
CA ILE A 191 -30.94 37.12 16.75
C ILE A 191 -30.78 37.83 15.40
N THR A 192 -29.61 37.72 14.77
CA THR A 192 -29.33 38.33 13.46
C THR A 192 -30.20 37.72 12.36
N ARG A 193 -30.42 36.39 12.37
CA ARG A 193 -31.34 35.73 11.44
C ARG A 193 -32.79 36.17 11.68
N GLU A 194 -33.23 36.22 12.93
CA GLU A 194 -34.57 36.70 13.28
C GLU A 194 -34.79 38.16 12.86
N MET A 195 -33.81 39.04 13.10
CA MET A 195 -33.87 40.43 12.66
C MET A 195 -33.81 40.55 11.15
N SER A 196 -32.99 39.76 10.46
CA SER A 196 -32.93 39.75 8.99
C SER A 196 -34.26 39.30 8.38
N GLN A 197 -34.93 38.31 8.97
CA GLN A 197 -36.28 37.89 8.58
C GLN A 197 -37.30 39.00 8.81
N LYS A 198 -37.28 39.67 9.98
CA LYS A 198 -38.16 40.82 10.26
C LYS A 198 -37.94 41.97 9.26
N ILE A 199 -36.68 42.26 8.93
CA ILE A 199 -36.32 43.26 7.93
C ILE A 199 -36.81 42.85 6.54
N GLN A 200 -36.67 41.58 6.14
CA GLN A 200 -37.20 41.09 4.87
C GLN A 200 -38.72 41.22 4.77
N VAL A 201 -39.45 40.87 5.83
CA VAL A 201 -40.91 41.04 5.89
C VAL A 201 -41.26 42.52 5.76
N LYS A 202 -40.63 43.39 6.55
CA LYS A 202 -40.85 44.85 6.47
C LYS A 202 -40.48 45.43 5.11
N ALA A 203 -39.42 44.95 4.46
CA ALA A 203 -39.01 45.39 3.14
C ALA A 203 -40.02 44.95 2.06
N LYS A 204 -40.60 43.75 2.21
CA LYS A 204 -41.68 43.27 1.35
C LYS A 204 -42.95 44.12 1.55
N ASP A 205 -43.34 44.37 2.80
CA ASP A 205 -44.47 45.25 3.14
C ASP A 205 -44.26 46.66 2.56
N LEU A 206 -43.05 47.21 2.65
CA LEU A 206 -42.70 48.52 2.11
C LEU A 206 -42.79 48.54 0.58
N LYS A 207 -42.37 47.46 -0.09
CA LYS A 207 -42.48 47.31 -1.54
C LYS A 207 -43.95 47.20 -1.97
N GLU A 208 -44.77 46.46 -1.22
CA GLU A 208 -46.22 46.38 -1.45
C GLU A 208 -46.89 47.75 -1.23
N HIS A 209 -46.54 48.48 -0.17
CA HIS A 209 -47.02 49.84 0.07
C HIS A 209 -46.55 50.82 -1.02
N GLY A 210 -45.31 50.68 -1.51
CA GLY A 210 -44.78 51.45 -2.64
C GLY A 210 -45.54 51.20 -3.93
N ASN A 211 -45.84 49.93 -4.23
CA ASN A 211 -46.69 49.56 -5.38
C ASN A 211 -48.13 50.08 -5.24
N HIS A 212 -48.69 50.06 -4.02
CA HIS A 212 -50.00 50.65 -3.76
C HIS A 212 -49.98 52.18 -3.94
N MET A 213 -48.92 52.86 -3.51
CA MET A 213 -48.75 54.29 -3.78
C MET A 213 -48.63 54.59 -5.27
N LEU A 214 -47.85 53.81 -6.03
CA LEU A 214 -47.74 53.96 -7.48
C LEU A 214 -49.10 53.77 -8.15
N SER A 215 -49.84 52.71 -7.82
CA SER A 215 -51.19 52.49 -8.35
C SER A 215 -52.18 53.58 -7.95
N ALA A 216 -52.08 54.12 -6.73
CA ALA A 216 -52.89 55.25 -6.30
C ALA A 216 -52.52 56.53 -7.07
N ASN A 217 -51.22 56.74 -7.34
CA ASN A 217 -50.75 57.87 -8.13
C ASN A 217 -51.19 57.76 -9.60
N ASP A 218 -51.11 56.56 -10.19
CA ASP A 218 -51.62 56.30 -11.55
C ASP A 218 -53.13 56.59 -11.63
N LYS A 219 -53.92 56.18 -10.63
CA LYS A 219 -55.35 56.51 -10.54
C LYS A 219 -55.61 58.01 -10.36
N ILE A 220 -54.75 58.70 -9.62
CA ILE A 220 -54.84 60.16 -9.46
C ILE A 220 -54.53 60.85 -10.78
N ASP A 221 -53.51 60.40 -11.50
CA ASP A 221 -53.13 60.99 -12.79
C ASP A 221 -54.16 60.66 -13.88
N GLU A 222 -54.79 59.48 -13.85
CA GLU A 222 -55.94 59.13 -14.68
C GLU A 222 -57.14 60.02 -14.38
N ALA A 223 -57.48 60.24 -13.10
CA ALA A 223 -58.54 61.15 -12.68
C ALA A 223 -58.23 62.62 -13.04
N LYS A 224 -56.97 63.05 -12.96
CA LYS A 224 -56.54 64.39 -13.44
C LYS A 224 -56.69 64.52 -14.94
N SER A 225 -56.29 63.50 -15.71
CA SER A 225 -56.45 63.49 -17.17
C SER A 225 -57.92 63.51 -17.57
N GLU A 226 -58.79 62.77 -16.86
CA GLU A 226 -60.24 62.87 -17.03
C GLU A 226 -60.77 64.25 -16.66
N PHE A 227 -60.32 64.83 -15.55
CA PHE A 227 -60.70 66.18 -15.14
C PHE A 227 -60.29 67.24 -16.17
N ASP A 228 -59.06 67.18 -16.68
CA ASP A 228 -58.57 68.09 -17.72
C ASP A 228 -59.31 67.91 -19.05
N SER A 229 -59.69 66.67 -19.39
CA SER A 229 -60.54 66.38 -20.54
C SER A 229 -61.92 67.01 -20.37
N LYS A 230 -62.53 66.89 -19.18
CA LYS A 230 -63.80 67.56 -18.84
C LYS A 230 -63.67 69.08 -18.80
N LEU A 231 -62.54 69.62 -18.36
CA LEU A 231 -62.28 71.05 -18.35
C LEU A 231 -62.17 71.61 -19.76
N LYS A 232 -61.46 70.92 -20.67
CA LYS A 232 -61.42 71.24 -22.10
C LYS A 232 -62.79 71.11 -22.76
N GLU A 233 -63.58 70.12 -22.38
CA GLU A 233 -64.96 69.94 -22.83
C GLU A 233 -65.82 71.16 -22.41
N GLU A 234 -65.67 71.62 -21.16
CA GLU A 234 -66.35 72.82 -20.65
C GLU A 234 -65.86 74.10 -21.34
N GLU A 235 -64.54 74.28 -21.53
CA GLU A 235 -63.99 75.41 -22.27
C GLU A 235 -64.50 75.44 -23.71
N SER A 236 -64.61 74.28 -24.37
CA SER A 236 -65.21 74.17 -25.71
C SER A 236 -66.70 74.55 -25.68
N ARG A 237 -67.41 74.19 -24.61
CA ARG A 237 -68.82 74.58 -24.39
C ARG A 237 -68.93 76.09 -24.16
N LYS A 238 -68.05 76.70 -23.37
CA LYS A 238 -67.97 78.16 -23.18
C LYS A 238 -67.61 78.89 -24.46
N LYS A 239 -66.68 78.38 -25.26
CA LYS A 239 -66.39 78.94 -26.60
C LYS A 239 -67.60 78.86 -27.51
N LYS A 240 -68.28 77.72 -27.58
CA LYS A 240 -69.57 77.59 -28.31
C LYS A 240 -70.64 78.55 -27.79
N LEU A 241 -70.69 78.75 -26.47
CA LEU A 241 -71.65 79.65 -25.83
C LEU A 241 -71.31 81.13 -26.07
N ASN A 242 -70.02 81.48 -26.17
CA ASN A 242 -69.57 82.81 -26.58
C ASN A 242 -69.81 83.05 -28.08
N ASP A 243 -69.54 82.08 -28.95
CA ASP A 243 -69.89 82.17 -30.39
C ASP A 243 -71.41 82.36 -30.57
N LEU A 244 -72.24 81.63 -29.81
CA LEU A 244 -73.70 81.81 -29.80
C LEU A 244 -74.10 83.19 -29.25
N LYS A 245 -73.38 83.74 -28.27
CA LYS A 245 -73.59 85.10 -27.78
C LYS A 245 -73.16 86.17 -28.78
N GLU A 246 -72.08 85.96 -29.53
CA GLU A 246 -71.65 86.87 -30.61
C GLU A 246 -72.60 86.81 -31.80
N GLN A 247 -73.13 85.63 -32.14
CA GLN A 247 -74.20 85.48 -33.13
C GLN A 247 -75.50 86.16 -32.68
N LEU A 248 -75.86 86.08 -31.38
CA LEU A 248 -76.97 86.84 -30.81
C LEU A 248 -76.72 88.35 -30.86
N LYS A 249 -75.51 88.82 -30.54
CA LYS A 249 -75.13 90.24 -30.60
C LYS A 249 -75.09 90.78 -32.04
N ALA A 250 -74.73 89.94 -33.01
CA ALA A 250 -74.78 90.28 -34.43
C ALA A 250 -76.23 90.33 -34.96
N LEU A 251 -77.11 89.48 -34.44
CA LEU A 251 -78.55 89.52 -34.76
C LEU A 251 -79.28 90.68 -34.05
N GLU A 252 -78.87 91.03 -32.82
CA GLU A 252 -79.37 92.20 -32.07
C GLU A 252 -78.88 93.52 -32.70
N ASN A 253 -77.63 93.60 -33.17
CA ASN A 253 -77.13 94.76 -33.92
C ASN A 253 -77.73 94.89 -35.34
N SER A 254 -78.16 93.79 -35.96
CA SER A 254 -78.96 93.82 -37.21
C SER A 254 -80.40 94.32 -36.99
N LEU A 255 -80.90 94.25 -35.75
CA LEU A 255 -82.24 94.69 -35.37
C LEU A 255 -82.30 96.15 -34.91
N GLU A 256 -81.21 96.73 -34.39
CA GLU A 256 -81.13 98.12 -33.93
C GLU A 256 -80.63 99.15 -34.97
N GLN A 257 -80.25 98.73 -36.19
CA GLN A 257 -79.77 99.63 -37.26
C GLN A 257 -80.75 99.85 -38.43
N MET A 258 -82.05 99.58 -38.25
CA MET A 258 -83.05 99.81 -39.30
C MET A 258 -84.28 100.62 -38.86
N GLU A 259 -84.07 101.73 -38.14
CA GLU A 259 -85.05 102.82 -38.01
C GLU A 259 -84.37 104.21 -38.03
N LYS A 260 -84.24 104.78 -39.25
CA LYS A 260 -84.42 106.21 -39.61
C LYS A 260 -83.81 106.51 -40.98
N SER A 261 -84.62 106.42 -42.04
CA SER A 261 -84.80 107.49 -43.04
C SER A 261 -85.85 107.08 -44.08
N ASP A 262 -86.71 108.05 -44.38
CA ASP A 262 -87.55 108.18 -45.57
C ASP A 262 -88.74 107.23 -45.73
N SER A 263 -89.69 107.49 -44.84
CA SER A 263 -91.09 107.66 -45.25
C SER A 263 -91.18 108.54 -46.50
N ASP A 264 -91.64 107.96 -47.62
CA ASP A 264 -92.48 108.55 -48.70
C ASP A 264 -92.23 107.99 -50.13
N ILE A 265 -91.52 106.86 -50.30
CA ILE A 265 -91.23 106.29 -51.64
C ILE A 265 -91.68 104.82 -51.82
N ILE A 266 -92.01 104.08 -50.75
CA ILE A 266 -92.29 102.63 -50.85
C ILE A 266 -93.79 102.31 -51.08
N VAL A 267 -94.70 103.20 -50.69
CA VAL A 267 -96.14 103.06 -51.01
C VAL A 267 -96.43 103.40 -52.48
N LYS A 268 -95.72 104.38 -53.07
CA LYS A 268 -95.81 104.73 -54.51
C LYS A 268 -94.97 103.83 -55.44
N LYS A 269 -94.12 102.94 -54.91
CA LYS A 269 -93.38 101.93 -55.69
C LYS A 269 -94.08 100.57 -55.75
N LEU A 270 -94.96 100.23 -54.81
CA LEU A 270 -95.75 98.99 -54.86
C LEU A 270 -97.03 99.13 -55.70
N GLU A 271 -97.61 100.33 -55.82
CA GLU A 271 -98.66 100.61 -56.81
C GLU A 271 -98.11 100.56 -58.25
N LYS A 272 -96.85 100.95 -58.47
CA LYS A 272 -96.13 100.70 -59.74
C LYS A 272 -95.80 99.22 -59.95
N LEU A 273 -95.42 98.47 -58.92
CA LEU A 273 -95.14 97.04 -59.04
C LEU A 273 -96.41 96.18 -59.29
N ASN A 274 -97.58 96.67 -58.86
CA ASN A 274 -98.87 96.02 -59.11
C ASN A 274 -99.42 96.34 -60.53
N ASP A 275 -99.14 97.53 -61.06
CA ASP A 275 -99.36 97.86 -62.47
C ASP A 275 -98.34 97.18 -63.40
N ASP A 276 -97.10 96.98 -62.96
CA ASP A 276 -96.09 96.20 -63.69
C ASP A 276 -96.43 94.70 -63.72
N LEU A 277 -97.10 94.15 -62.70
CA LEU A 277 -97.61 92.77 -62.72
C LEU A 277 -98.82 92.60 -63.68
N ARG A 278 -99.61 93.66 -63.89
CA ARG A 278 -100.70 93.73 -64.87
C ARG A 278 -100.18 93.94 -66.30
N ASN A 279 -99.13 94.73 -66.47
CA ASN A 279 -98.45 94.94 -67.75
C ASN A 279 -97.60 93.74 -68.16
N VAL A 280 -96.98 93.02 -67.23
CA VAL A 280 -96.29 91.75 -67.50
C VAL A 280 -97.29 90.64 -67.84
N SER A 281 -98.51 90.65 -67.28
CA SER A 281 -99.60 89.77 -67.74
C SER A 281 -100.10 90.11 -69.16
N HIS A 282 -100.04 91.37 -69.58
CA HIS A 282 -100.39 91.78 -70.96
C HIS A 282 -99.24 91.59 -71.96
N GLN A 283 -97.99 91.74 -71.52
CA GLN A 283 -96.80 91.37 -72.28
C GLN A 283 -96.69 89.84 -72.43
N MET A 284 -97.18 89.04 -71.47
CA MET A 284 -97.33 87.58 -71.62
C MET A 284 -98.29 87.23 -72.77
N THR A 285 -99.42 87.93 -72.91
CA THR A 285 -100.37 87.72 -74.02
C THR A 285 -99.81 88.23 -75.37
N THR A 286 -98.95 89.24 -75.33
CA THR A 286 -98.38 89.86 -76.54
C THR A 286 -97.11 89.15 -77.04
N VAL A 287 -96.35 88.53 -76.14
CA VAL A 287 -95.27 87.59 -76.49
C VAL A 287 -95.85 86.27 -77.01
N GLN A 288 -97.04 85.87 -76.55
CA GLN A 288 -97.79 84.76 -77.14
C GLN A 288 -98.28 85.05 -78.58
N SER A 289 -98.74 86.28 -78.87
CA SER A 289 -99.07 86.69 -80.25
C SER A 289 -97.84 86.97 -81.12
N SER A 290 -96.71 87.37 -80.52
CA SER A 290 -95.43 87.50 -81.21
C SER A 290 -94.79 86.13 -81.51
N GLY A 291 -95.11 85.09 -80.73
CA GLY A 291 -94.82 83.69 -81.05
C GLY A 291 -95.56 83.20 -82.30
N GLU A 292 -96.83 83.61 -82.49
CA GLU A 292 -97.57 83.32 -83.73
C GLU A 292 -97.06 84.15 -84.93
N ARG A 293 -96.54 85.36 -84.69
CA ARG A 293 -96.00 86.22 -85.76
C ARG A 293 -94.65 85.71 -86.27
N LEU A 294 -93.77 85.25 -85.37
CA LEU A 294 -92.54 84.52 -85.74
C LEU A 294 -92.86 83.19 -86.45
N HIS A 295 -93.98 82.54 -86.12
CA HIS A 295 -94.45 81.35 -86.84
C HIS A 295 -94.92 81.67 -88.28
N ARG A 296 -95.48 82.85 -88.51
CA ARG A 296 -95.85 83.33 -89.85
C ARG A 296 -94.65 83.84 -90.65
N GLU A 297 -93.66 84.47 -90.02
CA GLU A 297 -92.42 84.88 -90.69
C GLU A 297 -91.56 83.66 -91.10
N ILE A 298 -91.50 82.60 -90.29
CA ILE A 298 -90.88 81.32 -90.70
C ILE A 298 -91.67 80.66 -91.86
N SER A 299 -92.99 80.82 -91.90
CA SER A 299 -93.81 80.34 -93.02
C SER A 299 -93.61 81.16 -94.29
N MET A 300 -93.39 82.47 -94.18
CA MET A 300 -93.07 83.34 -95.30
C MET A 300 -91.66 83.09 -95.85
N SER A 301 -90.65 82.87 -95.00
CA SER A 301 -89.33 82.42 -95.48
C SER A 301 -89.35 81.01 -96.10
N LYS A 302 -90.30 80.14 -95.71
CA LYS A 302 -90.59 78.90 -96.44
C LYS A 302 -91.24 79.14 -97.81
N THR A 303 -91.98 80.23 -97.95
CA THR A 303 -92.64 80.63 -99.20
C THR A 303 -91.62 81.29 -100.14
N GLU A 304 -90.66 82.05 -99.61
CA GLU A 304 -89.53 82.61 -100.37
C GLU A 304 -88.54 81.54 -100.85
N ILE A 305 -88.30 80.46 -100.08
CA ILE A 305 -87.49 79.32 -100.55
C ILE A 305 -88.21 78.57 -101.70
N LYS A 306 -89.53 78.42 -101.63
CA LYS A 306 -90.32 77.83 -102.72
C LYS A 306 -90.42 78.73 -103.95
N ASP A 307 -90.36 80.04 -103.76
CA ASP A 307 -90.33 80.98 -104.88
C ASP A 307 -88.95 81.11 -105.53
N PHE A 308 -87.87 80.80 -104.81
CA PHE A 308 -86.57 80.52 -105.44
C PHE A 308 -86.57 79.19 -106.21
N GLU A 309 -87.35 78.18 -105.79
CA GLU A 309 -87.61 76.97 -106.61
C GLU A 309 -88.44 77.29 -107.85
N SER A 310 -89.39 78.24 -107.76
CA SER A 310 -90.13 78.74 -108.94
C SER A 310 -89.27 79.61 -109.88
N HIS A 311 -88.11 80.07 -109.42
CA HIS A 311 -87.11 80.76 -110.25
C HIS A 311 -86.12 79.82 -110.95
N ILE A 312 -85.82 78.64 -110.39
CA ILE A 312 -84.90 77.66 -111.03
C ILE A 312 -85.63 76.78 -112.06
N GLN A 313 -86.92 76.47 -111.88
CA GLN A 313 -87.64 75.64 -112.85
C GLN A 313 -88.06 76.42 -114.12
N ARG A 314 -87.99 77.76 -114.12
CA ARG A 314 -88.19 78.59 -115.32
C ARG A 314 -86.90 78.89 -116.08
N ILE A 315 -85.72 78.58 -115.53
CA ILE A 315 -84.39 78.69 -116.20
C ILE A 315 -83.91 77.31 -116.67
N ARG A 316 -84.86 76.47 -117.08
CA ARG A 316 -84.60 75.33 -117.95
C ARG A 316 -85.69 75.32 -119.03
N ASP A 317 -85.56 76.28 -119.95
CA ASP A 317 -85.46 76.03 -121.39
C ASP A 317 -86.29 74.84 -121.89
N VAL A 318 -87.26 74.99 -122.80
CA VAL A 318 -87.10 75.72 -124.08
C VAL A 318 -85.67 75.56 -124.63
N ASN A 319 -85.26 74.30 -124.69
CA ASN A 319 -84.67 73.66 -125.85
C ASN A 319 -85.20 72.24 -125.93
#